data_AF-A0A0A0QVV2-F1
#
_entry.id   AF-A0A0A0QVV2-F1
#
_cell.length_a   1.000
_cell.length_b   1.000
_cell.length_c   1.000
_cell.angle_alpha   90.00
_cell.angle_beta   90.00
_cell.angle_gamma   90.00
#
_symmetry.space_group_name_H-M   'P 1'
#
loop_
_entity.id
_entity.type
_entity.pdbx_description
1 polymer ?
#
loop_
_entity_poly.entity_id
_entity_poly.type
_entity_poly.pdbx_seq_one_letter_code
_entity_poly.pdbx_strand_id
1 'polypeptide(L)'
;GELVTCDQTVESCQTAITDLTIEGFDPLYNVFKSCSDVGAKDILFRAAFQKGTYRQRVEVCQTNGCNKGPLQFPPKNTTLNGVKCPTCFVDGELSCEATEVLECVGEMTNCLYIAATFRNTAAPPKQAAYRGCTCAEFAEQVPIGPADTVQDVVTLIVSKGV
;
A
#
# COMPACT_ATOMS: atom_id res chain seq x y z
N GLY A 1 11.15 19.14 -2.51
CA GLY A 1 12.50 18.85 -1.98
C GLY A 1 13.54 19.35 -2.96
N GLU A 2 14.77 19.50 -2.50
CA GLU A 2 15.91 19.81 -3.36
C GLU A 2 16.28 18.60 -4.24
N LEU A 3 16.97 18.85 -5.34
CA LEU A 3 17.51 17.78 -6.17
C LEU A 3 18.71 17.16 -5.47
N VAL A 4 18.78 15.83 -5.50
CA VAL A 4 19.93 15.06 -5.04
C VAL A 4 20.55 14.34 -6.23
N THR A 5 21.87 14.21 -6.21
CA THR A 5 22.60 13.39 -7.19
C THR A 5 22.55 11.94 -6.73
N CYS A 6 22.08 11.05 -7.60
CA CYS A 6 22.03 9.62 -7.33
C CYS A 6 23.44 9.01 -7.33
N ASP A 7 23.60 7.89 -6.64
CA ASP A 7 24.80 7.05 -6.77
C ASP A 7 24.97 6.61 -8.23
N GLN A 8 26.20 6.39 -8.67
CA GLN A 8 26.51 6.02 -10.06
C GLN A 8 25.87 4.70 -10.50
N THR A 9 25.47 3.84 -9.55
CA THR A 9 24.78 2.58 -9.79
C THR A 9 23.28 2.72 -10.01
N VAL A 10 22.72 3.92 -9.84
CA VAL A 10 21.29 4.18 -9.84
C VAL A 10 20.89 5.04 -11.03
N GLU A 11 20.15 4.45 -11.97
CA GLU A 11 19.80 5.09 -13.26
C GLU A 11 18.38 5.66 -13.31
N SER A 12 17.64 5.62 -12.21
CA SER A 12 16.25 6.09 -12.18
C SER A 12 15.90 6.88 -10.92
N CYS A 13 14.83 7.66 -11.03
CA CYS A 13 14.19 8.39 -9.95
C CYS A 13 12.81 7.79 -9.71
N GLN A 14 12.36 7.76 -8.45
CA GLN A 14 11.00 7.37 -8.09
C GLN A 14 10.27 8.45 -7.31
N THR A 15 8.94 8.50 -7.46
CA THR A 15 8.03 9.09 -6.47
C THR A 15 7.08 8.00 -5.99
N ALA A 16 6.98 7.83 -4.67
CA ALA A 16 5.96 7.02 -4.05
C ALA A 16 4.99 7.93 -3.26
N ILE A 17 3.70 7.75 -3.45
CA ILE A 17 2.67 8.37 -2.62
C ILE A 17 1.85 7.28 -1.93
N THR A 18 1.56 7.49 -0.66
CA THR A 18 0.78 6.58 0.18
C THR A 18 -0.34 7.36 0.84
N ASP A 19 -1.53 6.80 0.87
CA ASP A 19 -2.70 7.34 1.56
C ASP A 19 -3.37 6.20 2.34
N LEU A 20 -3.43 6.36 3.66
CA LEU A 20 -4.01 5.43 4.60
C LEU A 20 -5.03 6.18 5.46
N THR A 21 -6.25 5.68 5.47
CA THR A 21 -7.33 6.18 6.33
C THR A 21 -7.84 5.02 7.16
N ILE A 22 -7.89 5.17 8.48
CA ILE A 22 -8.53 4.21 9.40
C ILE A 22 -9.41 5.03 10.33
N GLU A 23 -10.67 4.64 10.48
CA GLU A 23 -11.60 5.30 11.40
C GLU A 23 -11.02 5.32 12.83
N GLY A 24 -11.04 6.50 13.46
CA GLY A 24 -10.47 6.70 14.80
C GLY A 24 -8.97 7.01 14.85
N PHE A 25 -8.28 7.03 13.69
CA PHE A 25 -6.89 7.45 13.58
C PHE A 25 -6.76 8.67 12.67
N ASP A 26 -5.71 9.46 12.89
CA ASP A 26 -5.37 10.54 11.96
C ASP A 26 -5.00 9.95 10.59
N PRO A 27 -5.52 10.49 9.49
CA PRO A 27 -5.20 10.02 8.16
C PRO A 27 -3.72 10.25 7.86
N LEU A 28 -3.09 9.25 7.25
CA LEU A 28 -1.68 9.30 6.87
C LEU A 28 -1.58 9.52 5.36
N TYR A 29 -0.91 10.61 4.97
CA TYR A 29 -0.54 10.89 3.60
C TYR A 29 0.96 11.16 3.50
N ASN A 30 1.68 10.31 2.79
CA ASN A 30 3.13 10.40 2.64
C ASN A 30 3.51 10.55 1.17
N VAL A 31 4.52 11.38 0.92
CA VAL A 31 5.17 11.53 -0.39
C VAL A 31 6.66 11.29 -0.21
N PHE A 32 7.15 10.24 -0.84
CA PHE A 32 8.56 9.89 -0.85
C PHE A 32 9.13 10.09 -2.25
N LYS A 33 10.30 10.73 -2.34
CA LYS A 33 11.02 10.93 -3.60
C LYS A 33 12.46 10.52 -3.37
N SER A 34 12.96 9.61 -4.20
CA SER A 34 14.33 9.13 -4.09
C SER A 34 14.90 8.75 -5.44
N CYS A 35 16.19 8.49 -5.46
CA CYS A 35 16.81 7.67 -6.48
C CYS A 35 16.29 6.23 -6.33
N SER A 36 16.12 5.51 -7.43
CA SER A 36 15.57 4.15 -7.46
C SER A 36 16.41 3.23 -8.31
N ASP A 37 16.60 2.01 -7.82
CA ASP A 37 17.33 0.96 -8.52
C ASP A 37 16.72 0.68 -9.91
N VAL A 38 17.54 0.15 -10.81
CA VAL A 38 17.17 -0.13 -12.22
C VAL A 38 15.94 -1.05 -12.35
N GLY A 39 15.63 -1.84 -11.33
CA GLY A 39 14.48 -2.75 -11.29
C GLY A 39 13.17 -2.16 -10.76
N ALA A 40 13.14 -0.88 -10.35
CA ALA A 40 11.94 -0.24 -9.83
C ALA A 40 10.87 -0.12 -10.93
N LYS A 41 9.60 -0.34 -10.55
CA LYS A 41 8.46 -0.35 -11.47
C LYS A 41 7.36 0.57 -10.97
N ASP A 42 6.52 1.01 -11.91
CA ASP A 42 5.29 1.69 -11.57
C ASP A 42 4.36 0.74 -10.79
N ILE A 43 3.73 1.27 -9.75
CA ILE A 43 2.79 0.54 -8.90
C ILE A 43 1.54 1.38 -8.76
N LEU A 44 0.37 0.75 -8.85
CA LEU A 44 -0.89 1.31 -8.36
C LEU A 44 -1.59 0.23 -7.53
N PHE A 45 -1.44 0.33 -6.22
CA PHE A 45 -2.00 -0.61 -5.27
C PHE A 45 -3.16 0.01 -4.50
N ARG A 46 -4.19 -0.79 -4.25
CA ARG A 46 -5.38 -0.42 -3.47
C ARG A 46 -5.80 -1.60 -2.61
N ALA A 47 -6.13 -1.30 -1.36
CA ALA A 47 -6.77 -2.22 -0.44
C ALA A 47 -7.83 -1.49 0.38
N ALA A 48 -8.85 -2.24 0.80
CA ALA A 48 -9.87 -1.78 1.72
C ALA A 48 -10.16 -2.88 2.73
N PHE A 49 -10.36 -2.50 3.99
CA PHE A 49 -10.65 -3.40 5.10
C PHE A 49 -11.64 -2.73 6.03
N GLN A 50 -11.99 -3.40 7.12
CA GLN A 50 -12.98 -2.91 8.07
C GLN A 50 -12.57 -1.51 8.55
N LYS A 51 -13.40 -0.51 8.23
CA LYS A 51 -13.20 0.90 8.59
C LYS A 51 -11.90 1.54 8.07
N GLY A 52 -11.28 0.98 7.04
CA GLY A 52 -10.03 1.51 6.51
C GLY A 52 -9.82 1.33 5.02
N THR A 53 -9.02 2.24 4.44
CA THR A 53 -8.58 2.16 3.05
C THR A 53 -7.10 2.48 2.96
N TYR A 54 -6.40 1.76 2.08
CA TYR A 54 -4.99 1.96 1.78
C TYR A 54 -4.82 2.07 0.27
N ARG A 55 -4.03 3.04 -0.18
CA ARG A 55 -3.58 3.10 -1.57
C ARG A 55 -2.14 3.57 -1.64
N GLN A 56 -1.42 3.00 -2.60
CA GLN A 56 -0.06 3.40 -2.91
C GLN A 56 0.09 3.56 -4.42
N ARG A 57 0.82 4.59 -4.82
CA ARG A 57 1.25 4.76 -6.21
C ARG A 57 2.74 5.01 -6.24
N VAL A 58 3.47 4.25 -7.05
CA VAL A 58 4.88 4.47 -7.35
C VAL A 58 4.99 4.80 -8.84
N GLU A 59 5.78 5.80 -9.17
CA GLU A 59 6.12 6.15 -10.55
C GLU A 59 7.64 6.30 -10.69
N VAL A 60 8.20 5.66 -11.70
CA VAL A 60 9.65 5.60 -11.97
C VAL A 60 9.97 6.27 -13.30
N CYS A 61 11.06 7.03 -13.34
CA CYS A 61 11.48 7.74 -14.54
C CYS A 61 13.01 7.90 -14.60
N GLN A 62 13.58 8.03 -15.81
CA GLN A 62 15.02 7.90 -16.05
C GLN A 62 15.74 9.19 -16.46
N THR A 63 15.06 10.33 -16.50
CA THR A 63 15.71 11.62 -16.81
C THR A 63 15.97 12.44 -15.56
N ASN A 64 17.06 13.20 -15.53
CA ASN A 64 17.45 14.03 -14.38
C ASN A 64 16.28 14.88 -13.86
N GLY A 65 15.92 14.66 -12.59
CA GLY A 65 14.87 15.42 -11.91
C GLY A 65 13.45 15.24 -12.49
N CYS A 66 13.18 14.17 -13.24
CA CYS A 66 11.86 13.86 -13.79
C CYS A 66 10.77 13.76 -12.72
N ASN A 67 11.15 13.33 -11.51
CA ASN A 67 10.26 13.19 -10.38
C ASN A 67 10.06 14.51 -9.60
N LYS A 68 10.39 15.69 -10.15
CA LYS A 68 10.13 16.98 -9.47
C LYS A 68 8.65 17.29 -9.29
N GLY A 69 7.83 16.89 -10.26
CA GLY A 69 6.40 17.17 -10.28
C GLY A 69 5.62 16.49 -9.16
N PRO A 70 4.40 16.98 -8.86
CA PRO A 70 3.50 16.28 -7.95
C PRO A 70 3.00 14.98 -8.61
N LEU A 71 2.98 13.90 -7.83
CA LEU A 71 2.29 12.66 -8.20
C LEU A 71 0.90 12.68 -7.58
N GLN A 72 -0.12 12.27 -8.33
CA GLN A 72 -1.51 12.25 -7.87
C GLN A 72 -2.11 10.86 -8.02
N PHE A 73 -3.04 10.50 -7.15
CA PHE A 73 -3.79 9.27 -7.34
C PHE A 73 -4.84 9.43 -8.45
N PRO A 74 -5.08 8.41 -9.29
CA PRO A 74 -6.25 8.39 -10.13
C PRO A 74 -7.53 8.34 -9.26
N PRO A 75 -8.68 8.82 -9.78
CA PRO A 75 -9.95 8.79 -9.07
C PRO A 75 -10.27 7.41 -8.48
N LYS A 76 -10.91 7.36 -7.31
CA LYS A 76 -11.37 6.11 -6.72
C LYS A 76 -12.61 5.63 -7.51
N ASN A 77 -12.59 4.39 -7.98
CA ASN A 77 -13.80 3.72 -8.46
C ASN A 77 -14.48 3.06 -7.26
N THR A 78 -15.61 3.63 -6.82
CA THR A 78 -16.38 3.14 -5.66
C THR A 78 -17.58 2.28 -6.06
N THR A 79 -17.67 1.90 -7.33
CA THR A 79 -18.75 1.03 -7.83
C THR A 79 -18.55 -0.39 -7.29
N LEU A 80 -19.59 -0.97 -6.68
CA LEU A 80 -19.58 -2.37 -6.24
C LEU A 80 -19.26 -3.29 -7.42
N ASN A 81 -18.31 -4.21 -7.22
CA ASN A 81 -17.89 -5.15 -8.28
C ASN A 81 -18.45 -6.57 -8.08
N GLY A 82 -19.22 -6.80 -7.02
CA GLY A 82 -19.85 -8.08 -6.69
C GLY A 82 -18.97 -9.05 -5.90
N VAL A 83 -17.67 -8.78 -5.76
CA VAL A 83 -16.75 -9.62 -5.00
C VAL A 83 -16.89 -9.35 -3.51
N LYS A 84 -16.86 -10.42 -2.70
CA LYS A 84 -16.96 -10.35 -1.24
C LYS A 84 -15.73 -10.94 -0.58
N CYS A 85 -15.20 -10.21 0.41
CA CYS A 85 -14.04 -10.64 1.19
C CYS A 85 -14.33 -10.63 2.69
N PRO A 86 -13.87 -11.65 3.45
CA PRO A 86 -13.83 -11.57 4.90
C PRO A 86 -13.03 -10.33 5.33
N THR A 87 -13.51 -9.60 6.33
CA THR A 87 -12.89 -8.35 6.76
C THR A 87 -12.67 -8.30 8.27
N CYS A 88 -11.52 -7.76 8.67
CA CYS A 88 -11.17 -7.44 10.06
C CYS A 88 -10.02 -6.43 10.10
N PHE A 89 -9.88 -5.74 11.22
CA PHE A 89 -8.71 -4.92 11.54
C PHE A 89 -8.43 -4.96 13.04
N VAL A 90 -7.16 -5.13 13.41
CA VAL A 90 -6.69 -5.04 14.80
C VAL A 90 -5.37 -4.26 14.85
N ASP A 91 -5.28 -3.30 15.78
CA ASP A 91 -4.03 -2.57 16.11
C ASP A 91 -3.38 -3.26 17.32
N GLY A 92 -2.09 -3.54 17.24
CA GLY A 92 -1.29 -4.15 18.31
C GLY A 92 -1.23 -5.69 18.31
N GLU A 93 -1.90 -6.37 17.36
CA GLU A 93 -1.88 -7.83 17.25
C GLU A 93 -1.49 -8.30 15.83
N LEU A 94 -0.99 -9.53 15.71
CA LEU A 94 -0.55 -10.17 14.46
C LEU A 94 -1.54 -11.22 13.94
N SER A 95 -2.79 -11.17 14.39
CA SER A 95 -3.86 -12.02 13.88
C SER A 95 -5.20 -11.32 14.03
N CYS A 96 -6.06 -11.40 13.01
CA CYS A 96 -7.45 -11.03 13.16
C CYS A 96 -8.37 -12.09 12.55
N GLU A 97 -9.42 -12.43 13.28
CA GLU A 97 -10.50 -13.29 12.84
C GLU A 97 -11.60 -12.43 12.21
N ALA A 98 -11.98 -12.76 10.98
CA ALA A 98 -13.02 -12.03 10.27
C ALA A 98 -14.40 -12.59 10.61
N THR A 99 -15.22 -11.79 11.28
CA THR A 99 -16.64 -12.08 11.54
C THR A 99 -17.57 -11.35 10.57
N GLU A 100 -17.03 -10.39 9.80
CA GLU A 100 -17.77 -9.56 8.86
C GLU A 100 -17.31 -9.80 7.42
N VAL A 101 -18.11 -9.32 6.47
CA VAL A 101 -17.84 -9.38 5.04
C VAL A 101 -17.85 -7.96 4.47
N LEU A 102 -16.84 -7.64 3.65
CA LEU A 102 -16.75 -6.39 2.90
C LEU A 102 -17.13 -6.64 1.44
N GLU A 103 -18.01 -5.81 0.91
CA GLU A 103 -18.32 -5.78 -0.53
C GLU A 103 -17.28 -4.92 -1.26
N CYS A 104 -16.56 -5.52 -2.19
CA CYS A 104 -15.45 -4.87 -2.87
C CYS A 104 -15.92 -3.93 -3.98
N VAL A 105 -15.05 -2.98 -4.33
CA VAL A 105 -15.34 -1.94 -5.32
C VAL A 105 -14.23 -1.82 -6.36
N GLY A 106 -14.61 -1.42 -7.57
CA GLY A 106 -13.69 -1.18 -8.68
C GLY A 106 -12.78 -2.38 -8.95
N GLU A 107 -11.48 -2.12 -9.05
CA GLU A 107 -10.44 -3.10 -9.40
C GLU A 107 -10.05 -4.04 -8.24
N MET A 108 -10.65 -3.90 -7.05
CA MET A 108 -10.32 -4.77 -5.91
C MET A 108 -11.07 -6.10 -6.03
N THR A 109 -10.55 -7.02 -6.83
CA THR A 109 -11.23 -8.29 -7.18
C THR A 109 -10.74 -9.50 -6.39
N ASN A 110 -9.81 -9.32 -5.46
CA ASN A 110 -9.27 -10.39 -4.63
C ASN A 110 -9.30 -9.99 -3.15
N CYS A 111 -9.08 -10.96 -2.27
CA CYS A 111 -8.98 -10.75 -0.84
C CYS A 111 -7.52 -10.78 -0.38
N LEU A 112 -7.21 -9.93 0.59
CA LEU A 112 -5.92 -9.84 1.25
C LEU A 112 -6.08 -10.19 2.73
N TYR A 113 -5.19 -11.01 3.26
CA TYR A 113 -4.89 -11.08 4.69
C TYR A 113 -3.43 -10.73 4.89
N ILE A 114 -3.18 -9.69 5.67
CA ILE A 114 -1.83 -9.31 6.08
C ILE A 114 -1.74 -9.15 7.59
N ALA A 115 -0.70 -9.72 8.17
CA ALA A 115 -0.29 -9.48 9.54
C ALA A 115 1.19 -9.11 9.52
N ALA A 116 1.51 -7.92 10.00
CA ALA A 116 2.85 -7.37 9.88
C ALA A 116 3.14 -6.37 11.00
N THR A 117 4.44 -6.14 11.22
CA THR A 117 4.91 -4.96 11.94
C THR A 117 5.04 -3.83 10.93
N PHE A 118 4.14 -2.86 11.01
CA PHE A 118 4.14 -1.66 10.19
C PHE A 118 5.03 -0.59 10.81
N ARG A 119 5.75 0.15 9.98
CA ARG A 119 6.48 1.34 10.40
C ARG A 119 5.69 2.54 9.89
N ASN A 120 5.46 3.52 10.74
CA ASN A 120 4.99 4.84 10.29
C ASN A 120 6.12 5.80 10.64
N THR A 121 6.50 6.67 9.70
CA THR A 121 7.76 7.45 9.67
C THR A 121 8.12 8.24 10.94
N ALA A 122 7.20 8.47 11.87
CA ALA A 122 7.42 9.20 13.12
C ALA A 122 7.19 8.38 14.42
N ALA A 123 6.65 7.16 14.32
CA ALA A 123 6.23 6.36 15.47
C ALA A 123 7.05 5.05 15.58
N PRO A 124 7.13 4.46 16.78
CA PRO A 124 7.62 3.09 16.92
C PRO A 124 6.86 2.16 15.97
N PRO A 125 7.54 1.14 15.42
CA PRO A 125 6.86 0.12 14.64
C PRO A 125 5.69 -0.50 15.43
N LYS A 126 4.55 -0.65 14.77
CA LYS A 126 3.33 -1.18 15.35
C LYS A 126 2.92 -2.45 14.64
N GLN A 127 2.57 -3.47 15.42
CA GLN A 127 1.93 -4.65 14.88
C GLN A 127 0.49 -4.34 14.50
N ALA A 128 0.05 -4.85 13.37
CA ALA A 128 -1.36 -4.88 13.04
C ALA A 128 -1.66 -6.08 12.12
N ALA A 129 -2.93 -6.46 12.10
CA ALA A 129 -3.43 -7.43 11.15
C ALA A 129 -4.75 -6.94 10.56
N TYR A 130 -4.94 -7.16 9.26
CA TYR A 130 -6.20 -6.87 8.61
C TYR A 130 -6.51 -7.85 7.48
N ARG A 131 -7.82 -8.02 7.25
CA ARG A 131 -8.37 -8.72 6.09
C ARG A 131 -9.29 -7.79 5.31
N GLY A 132 -9.34 -7.95 4.00
CA GLY A 132 -10.27 -7.20 3.17
C GLY A 132 -10.02 -7.34 1.68
N CYS A 133 -10.49 -6.36 0.91
CA CYS A 133 -10.37 -6.32 -0.55
C CYS A 133 -9.01 -5.79 -0.99
N THR A 134 -8.47 -6.30 -2.09
CA THR A 134 -7.25 -5.81 -2.74
C THR A 134 -7.35 -5.90 -4.26
N CYS A 135 -6.63 -5.00 -4.96
CA CYS A 135 -6.41 -5.14 -6.40
C CYS A 135 -5.21 -6.04 -6.75
N ALA A 136 -4.46 -6.54 -5.77
CA ALA A 136 -3.41 -7.53 -6.02
C ALA A 136 -4.03 -8.89 -6.39
N GLU A 137 -3.47 -9.53 -7.39
CA GLU A 137 -3.81 -10.89 -7.83
C GLU A 137 -2.97 -11.95 -7.12
N PHE A 138 -1.76 -11.59 -6.71
CA PHE A 138 -0.80 -12.45 -6.03
C PHE A 138 0.02 -11.67 -5.01
N ALA A 139 0.66 -12.39 -4.09
CA ALA A 139 1.36 -11.83 -2.93
C ALA A 139 2.44 -10.81 -3.31
N GLU A 140 3.16 -11.07 -4.40
CA GLU A 140 4.29 -10.27 -4.87
C GLU A 140 3.86 -8.90 -5.41
N GLN A 141 2.57 -8.68 -5.66
CA GLN A 141 2.02 -7.36 -6.03
C GLN A 141 1.69 -6.49 -4.82
N VAL A 142 1.62 -7.07 -3.62
CA VAL A 142 1.40 -6.29 -2.39
C VAL A 142 2.68 -5.52 -2.09
N PRO A 143 2.63 -4.19 -1.98
CA PRO A 143 3.82 -3.40 -1.76
C PRO A 143 4.36 -3.60 -0.34
N ILE A 144 5.55 -4.21 -0.25
CA ILE A 144 6.30 -4.41 1.00
C ILE A 144 7.46 -3.41 1.15
N GLY A 145 7.70 -2.54 0.16
CA GLY A 145 8.83 -1.60 0.20
C GLY A 145 8.74 -0.36 -0.72
N PRO A 146 9.75 0.55 -0.63
CA PRO A 146 10.93 0.46 0.24
C PRO A 146 10.82 1.23 1.57
N ALA A 147 11.47 0.66 2.60
CA ALA A 147 11.94 1.19 3.88
C ALA A 147 10.97 1.81 4.92
N ASP A 148 9.81 2.34 4.57
CA ASP A 148 9.10 3.23 5.51
C ASP A 148 7.74 2.74 6.02
N THR A 149 7.17 1.66 5.48
CA THR A 149 5.79 1.24 5.84
C THR A 149 5.63 -0.15 6.44
N VAL A 150 6.45 -1.13 6.04
CA VAL A 150 6.36 -2.52 6.53
C VAL A 150 7.75 -2.99 6.94
N GLN A 151 7.91 -3.35 8.21
CA GLN A 151 9.18 -3.80 8.79
C GLN A 151 9.34 -5.31 8.76
N ASP A 152 8.28 -6.05 9.12
CA ASP A 152 8.33 -7.51 9.20
C ASP A 152 6.95 -8.09 8.87
N VAL A 153 6.91 -9.08 7.97
CA VAL A 153 5.66 -9.70 7.49
C VAL A 153 5.55 -11.09 8.08
N VAL A 154 4.54 -11.29 8.92
CA VAL A 154 4.25 -12.57 9.57
C VAL A 154 3.28 -13.40 8.73
N THR A 155 2.31 -12.74 8.10
CA THR A 155 1.37 -13.39 7.19
C THR A 155 1.04 -12.47 6.04
N LEU A 156 1.03 -13.01 4.83
CA LEU A 156 0.57 -12.33 3.63
C LEU A 156 -0.06 -13.37 2.70
N ILE A 157 -1.37 -13.27 2.54
CA ILE A 157 -2.14 -14.19 1.71
C ILE A 157 -3.03 -13.36 0.79
N VAL A 158 -2.94 -13.65 -0.51
CA VAL A 158 -3.91 -13.17 -1.50
C VAL A 158 -4.74 -14.36 -1.95
N SER A 159 -6.07 -14.22 -1.88
CA SER A 159 -7.00 -15.27 -2.28
C SER A 159 -8.11 -14.70 -3.16
N LYS A 160 -8.81 -15.56 -3.90
CA LYS A 160 -10.03 -15.14 -4.61
C LYS A 160 -11.12 -14.78 -3.60
N GLY A 161 -11.89 -13.74 -3.91
CA GLY A 161 -13.14 -13.45 -3.20
C GLY A 161 -14.28 -14.35 -3.67
N VAL A 162 -15.36 -14.33 -2.90
CA VAL A 162 -16.60 -15.07 -3.20
C VAL A 162 -17.54 -14.20 -4.03
#